data_AF-A0A840KE44-F1
#
_entry.id   AF-A0A840KE44-F1
#
_cell.length_a   1.000
_cell.length_b   1.000
_cell.length_c   1.000
_cell.angle_alpha   90.00
_cell.angle_beta   90.00
_cell.angle_gamma   90.00
#
_symmetry.space_group_name_H-M   'P 1'
#
loop_
_entity.id
_entity.type
_entity.pdbx_description
1 polymer ?
#
loop_
_entity_poly.entity_id
_entity_poly.type
_entity_poly.pdbx_seq_one_letter_code
_entity_poly.pdbx_strand_id
1 'polypeptide(L)'
;MLRDKRKAGILNEVLFWKQVRAKNFHQIDFDRQRIIGNYVVDFYVKTLGLVIEIDGSNHNEKQVYDGVRRAFLESLGLIVFRVADFDVKHNLSIVMKDLEDFIVGQYGTTPSSKIP
;
A
#
# COMPACT_ATOMS: atom_id res chain seq x y z
N MET A 1 -10.66 21.68 9.79
CA MET A 1 -9.21 21.42 9.80
C MET A 1 -8.82 19.96 10.05
N LEU A 2 -9.12 19.30 11.18
CA LEU A 2 -8.83 17.84 11.33
C LEU A 2 -9.88 16.92 10.67
N ARG A 3 -11.16 17.32 10.73
CA ARG A 3 -12.28 16.58 10.13
C ARG A 3 -12.15 16.46 8.62
N ASP A 4 -11.69 17.52 7.96
CA ASP A 4 -11.57 17.58 6.49
C ASP A 4 -10.38 16.75 5.98
N LYS A 5 -9.28 16.70 6.74
CA LYS A 5 -8.14 15.82 6.47
C LYS A 5 -8.52 14.34 6.60
N ARG A 6 -9.30 13.97 7.63
CA ARG A 6 -9.83 12.60 7.78
C ARG A 6 -10.77 12.24 6.64
N LYS A 7 -11.64 13.16 6.20
CA LYS A 7 -12.51 12.94 5.04
C LYS A 7 -11.70 12.77 3.74
N ALA A 8 -10.64 13.55 3.56
CA ALA A 8 -9.77 13.43 2.38
C ALA A 8 -8.99 12.10 2.35
N GLY A 9 -8.43 11.65 3.48
CA GLY A 9 -7.78 10.33 3.57
C GLY A 9 -8.76 9.18 3.27
N ILE A 10 -9.97 9.24 3.85
CA ILE A 10 -11.04 8.28 3.56
C ILE A 10 -11.40 8.26 2.06
N LEU A 11 -11.41 9.41 1.39
CA LEU A 11 -11.74 9.49 -0.03
C LEU A 11 -10.74 8.71 -0.89
N ASN A 12 -9.44 8.83 -0.64
CA ASN A 12 -8.43 8.18 -1.49
C ASN A 12 -8.35 6.69 -1.26
N GLU A 13 -8.41 6.27 0.00
CA GLU A 13 -8.52 4.84 0.31
C GLU A 13 -9.73 4.25 -0.40
N VAL A 14 -10.87 4.96 -0.43
CA VAL A 14 -12.05 4.50 -1.16
C VAL A 14 -11.83 4.46 -2.68
N LEU A 15 -11.15 5.46 -3.26
CA LEU A 15 -10.83 5.48 -4.69
C LEU A 15 -9.92 4.32 -5.10
N PHE A 16 -8.83 4.10 -4.37
CA PHE A 16 -7.92 2.99 -4.58
C PHE A 16 -8.63 1.65 -4.35
N TRP A 17 -9.37 1.53 -3.24
CA TRP A 17 -10.10 0.30 -2.91
C TRP A 17 -11.07 -0.12 -4.01
N LYS A 18 -11.75 0.82 -4.67
CA LYS A 18 -12.64 0.50 -5.81
C LYS A 18 -11.91 -0.19 -6.97
N GLN A 19 -10.63 0.13 -7.20
CA GLN A 19 -9.84 -0.46 -8.28
C GLN A 19 -9.39 -1.89 -7.93
N VAL A 20 -9.01 -2.14 -6.67
CA VAL A 20 -8.38 -3.42 -6.28
C VAL A 20 -9.33 -4.43 -5.65
N ARG A 21 -10.45 -3.99 -5.09
CA ARG A 21 -11.40 -4.87 -4.38
C ARG A 21 -11.97 -5.96 -5.26
N ALA A 22 -12.46 -7.02 -4.62
CA ALA A 22 -13.17 -8.11 -5.29
C ALA A 22 -12.38 -8.71 -6.46
N LYS A 23 -11.05 -8.72 -6.34
CA LYS A 23 -10.11 -9.29 -7.32
C LYS A 23 -10.11 -8.56 -8.67
N ASN A 24 -10.63 -7.33 -8.74
CA ASN A 24 -10.69 -6.54 -9.97
C ASN A 24 -9.31 -6.18 -10.55
N PHE A 25 -8.28 -6.17 -9.71
CA PHE A 25 -6.90 -5.92 -10.13
C PHE A 25 -6.12 -7.24 -10.21
N HIS A 26 -5.97 -7.76 -11.43
CA HIS A 26 -5.18 -8.96 -11.76
C HIS A 26 -5.52 -10.21 -10.94
N GLN A 27 -6.77 -10.35 -10.51
CA GLN A 27 -7.24 -11.44 -9.65
C GLN A 27 -6.56 -11.52 -8.26
N ILE A 28 -5.83 -10.47 -7.87
CA ILE A 28 -5.12 -10.37 -6.60
C ILE A 28 -6.11 -9.94 -5.50
N ASP A 29 -5.97 -10.54 -4.32
CA ASP A 29 -6.81 -10.23 -3.16
C ASP A 29 -6.13 -9.20 -2.25
N PHE A 30 -6.86 -8.13 -1.95
CA PHE A 30 -6.39 -7.02 -1.12
C PHE A 30 -7.23 -6.93 0.14
N ASP A 31 -6.57 -6.88 1.29
CA ASP A 31 -7.16 -6.49 2.56
C ASP A 31 -7.03 -4.99 2.74
N ARG A 32 -8.09 -4.31 3.20
CA ARG A 32 -8.05 -2.89 3.56
C ARG A 32 -7.91 -2.72 5.08
N GLN A 33 -7.14 -1.72 5.52
CA GLN A 33 -6.94 -1.35 6.94
C GLN A 33 -6.50 -2.53 7.82
N ARG A 34 -5.47 -3.24 7.36
CA ARG A 34 -4.98 -4.45 8.03
C ARG A 34 -4.11 -4.10 9.24
N ILE A 35 -4.35 -4.75 10.37
CA ILE A 35 -3.47 -4.66 11.55
C ILE A 35 -2.29 -5.62 11.37
N ILE A 36 -1.07 -5.09 11.46
CA ILE A 36 0.20 -5.83 11.42
C ILE A 36 1.07 -5.35 12.58
N GLY A 37 1.26 -6.22 13.57
CA GLY A 37 1.89 -5.83 14.83
C GLY A 37 1.13 -4.67 15.49
N ASN A 38 1.84 -3.57 15.73
CA ASN A 38 1.28 -2.36 16.35
C ASN A 38 0.80 -1.30 15.34
N TYR A 39 0.79 -1.63 14.04
CA TYR A 39 0.46 -0.68 12.98
C TYR A 39 -0.78 -1.11 12.20
N VAL A 40 -1.56 -0.13 11.76
CA VAL A 40 -2.59 -0.32 10.73
C VAL A 40 -1.98 0.11 9.40
N VAL A 41 -2.06 -0.73 8.39
CA VAL A 41 -1.64 -0.42 7.01
C VAL A 41 -2.87 -0.25 6.12
N ASP A 42 -2.80 0.63 5.12
CA ASP A 42 -3.98 0.99 4.33
C ASP A 42 -4.46 -0.17 3.48
N PHE A 43 -3.54 -0.86 2.80
CA PHE A 43 -3.82 -2.11 2.10
C PHE A 43 -2.72 -3.15 2.29
N TYR A 44 -3.12 -4.41 2.19
CA TYR A 44 -2.23 -5.55 2.33
C TYR A 44 -2.60 -6.66 1.34
N VAL A 45 -1.59 -7.22 0.66
CA VAL A 45 -1.73 -8.41 -0.19
C VAL A 45 -0.99 -9.55 0.47
N LYS A 46 -1.75 -10.44 1.12
CA LYS A 46 -1.20 -11.56 1.90
C LYS A 46 -0.32 -12.49 1.08
N THR A 47 -0.73 -12.80 -0.15
CA THR A 47 -0.02 -13.75 -1.02
C THR A 47 1.34 -13.24 -1.49
N LEU A 48 1.53 -11.92 -1.52
CA LEU A 48 2.78 -11.29 -1.94
C LEU A 48 3.61 -10.77 -0.77
N GLY A 49 3.05 -10.71 0.44
CA GLY A 49 3.69 -9.99 1.54
C GLY A 49 3.84 -8.50 1.25
N LEU A 50 2.92 -7.92 0.48
CA LEU A 50 3.00 -6.53 0.01
C LEU A 50 2.06 -5.63 0.81
N VAL A 51 2.59 -4.54 1.33
CA VAL A 51 1.86 -3.44 1.96
C VAL A 51 1.77 -2.27 0.99
N ILE A 52 0.60 -1.64 0.88
CA ILE A 52 0.42 -0.40 0.14
C ILE A 52 -0.02 0.70 1.11
N GLU A 53 0.68 1.83 1.10
CA GLU A 53 0.37 3.00 1.94
C GLU A 53 0.09 4.23 1.07
N ILE A 54 -1.01 4.92 1.36
CA ILE A 54 -1.38 6.18 0.72
C ILE A 54 -0.92 7.32 1.60
N ASP A 55 0.16 7.98 1.22
CA ASP A 55 0.77 9.05 1.99
C ASP A 55 0.13 10.40 1.69
N GLY A 56 -0.60 10.93 2.67
CA GLY A 56 -1.06 12.32 2.67
C GLY A 56 0.06 13.24 3.11
N SER A 57 0.83 13.78 2.18
CA SER A 57 1.93 14.74 2.40
C SER A 57 1.54 15.87 3.38
N ASN A 58 1.78 15.62 4.67
CA ASN A 58 1.64 16.55 5.78
C ASN A 58 2.20 15.89 7.06
N HIS A 59 3.52 15.90 7.23
CA HIS A 59 4.17 16.48 8.42
C HIS A 59 5.68 16.26 8.42
N ASN A 60 6.41 17.38 8.49
CA ASN A 60 7.84 17.46 8.82
C ASN A 60 8.20 16.89 10.22
N GLU A 61 7.25 16.34 10.98
CA GLU A 61 7.47 15.81 12.34
C GLU A 61 7.44 14.28 12.43
N LYS A 62 7.18 13.56 11.31
CA LYS A 62 6.93 12.10 11.33
C LYS A 62 8.05 11.22 10.80
N GLN A 63 9.13 11.80 10.27
CA GLN A 63 10.16 11.04 9.53
C GLN A 63 10.83 9.94 10.36
N VAL A 64 11.08 10.18 11.66
CA VAL A 64 11.69 9.17 12.54
C VAL A 64 10.71 8.02 12.84
N TYR A 65 9.43 8.34 13.05
CA TYR A 65 8.38 7.35 13.30
C TYR A 65 8.10 6.51 12.05
N ASP A 66 8.18 7.12 10.87
CA ASP A 66 8.03 6.43 9.59
C ASP A 66 9.19 5.47 9.31
N GLY A 67 10.43 5.83 9.68
CA GLY A 67 11.58 4.94 9.57
C GLY A 67 11.45 3.68 10.43
N VAL A 68 11.06 3.83 11.70
CA VAL A 68 10.85 2.70 12.62
C VAL A 68 9.70 1.81 12.15
N ARG A 69 8.57 2.41 11.73
CA ARG A 69 7.42 1.67 11.19
C ARG A 69 7.82 0.86 9.96
N ARG A 70 8.52 1.48 9.02
CA ARG A 70 8.98 0.82 7.80
C ARG A 70 9.94 -0.32 8.12
N ALA A 71 10.96 -0.07 8.95
CA ALA A 71 11.92 -1.09 9.36
C ALA A 71 11.24 -2.27 10.08
N PHE A 72 10.22 -2.01 10.90
CA PHE A 72 9.43 -3.08 11.51
C PHE A 72 8.71 -3.93 10.46
N LEU A 73 7.99 -3.33 9.52
CA LEU A 73 7.29 -4.08 8.47
C LEU A 73 8.28 -4.87 7.60
N GLU A 74 9.39 -4.26 7.21
CA GLU A 74 10.45 -4.92 6.44
C GLU A 74 11.10 -6.06 7.22
N SER A 75 11.25 -5.94 8.55
CA SER A 75 11.76 -7.03 9.40
C SER A 75 10.87 -8.26 9.44
N LEU A 76 9.57 -8.10 9.10
CA LEU A 76 8.62 -9.20 8.94
C LEU A 76 8.68 -9.81 7.52
N GLY A 77 9.62 -9.39 6.68
CA GLY A 77 9.72 -9.79 5.28
C GLY A 77 8.68 -9.13 4.38
N LEU A 78 8.04 -8.04 4.82
CA LEU A 78 7.04 -7.33 4.03
C LEU A 78 7.69 -6.28 3.14
N ILE A 79 7.20 -6.16 1.91
CA ILE A 79 7.57 -5.11 0.97
C ILE A 79 6.55 -3.98 1.07
N VAL A 80 7.00 -2.73 1.06
CA VAL A 80 6.12 -1.55 1.18
C VAL A 80 6.15 -0.74 -0.12
N PHE A 81 4.99 -0.58 -0.75
CA PHE A 81 4.76 0.32 -1.88
C PHE A 81 4.02 1.57 -1.40
N ARG A 82 4.60 2.75 -1.59
CA ARG A 82 4.02 4.03 -1.16
C ARG A 82 3.55 4.83 -2.35
N VAL A 83 2.35 5.39 -2.23
CA VAL A 83 1.75 6.28 -3.24
C VAL A 83 1.31 7.58 -2.59
N ALA A 84 1.47 8.71 -3.27
CA ALA A 84 0.99 9.98 -2.76
C ALA A 84 -0.55 10.07 -2.85
N ASP A 85 -1.17 10.64 -1.81
CA ASP A 85 -2.58 11.06 -1.78
C ASP A 85 -2.98 11.84 -3.04
N PHE A 86 -2.11 12.74 -3.49
CA PHE A 86 -2.32 13.55 -4.68
C PHE A 86 -2.48 12.67 -5.94
N ASP A 87 -1.61 11.68 -6.11
CA ASP A 87 -1.64 10.79 -7.27
C ASP A 87 -2.85 9.86 -7.24
N VAL A 88 -3.30 9.40 -6.08
CA VAL A 88 -4.54 8.62 -5.97
C VAL A 88 -5.77 9.45 -6.38
N LYS A 89 -5.78 10.76 -6.10
CA LYS A 89 -6.89 11.66 -6.48
C LYS A 89 -6.88 12.06 -7.94
N HIS A 90 -5.70 12.34 -8.49
CA HIS A 90 -5.57 13.01 -9.77
C HIS A 90 -5.00 12.12 -10.88
N ASN A 91 -4.25 11.08 -10.52
CA ASN A 91 -3.47 10.25 -11.42
C ASN A 91 -3.74 8.75 -11.19
N LEU A 92 -4.96 8.37 -10.81
CA LEU A 92 -5.27 7.01 -10.34
C LEU A 92 -4.89 5.92 -11.35
N SER A 93 -5.07 6.14 -12.65
CA SER A 93 -4.66 5.18 -13.68
C SER A 93 -3.14 4.94 -13.70
N ILE A 94 -2.35 5.99 -13.49
CA ILE A 94 -0.89 5.93 -13.39
C ILE A 94 -0.52 5.15 -12.12
N VAL A 95 -1.15 5.43 -10.99
CA VAL A 95 -0.96 4.67 -9.74
C VAL A 95 -1.20 3.18 -9.92
N MET A 96 -2.27 2.79 -10.61
CA MET A 96 -2.57 1.38 -10.85
C MET A 96 -1.52 0.72 -11.75
N LYS A 97 -1.05 1.43 -12.77
CA LYS A 97 0.03 0.95 -13.64
C LYS A 97 1.35 0.81 -12.88
N ASP A 98 1.70 1.79 -12.06
CA ASP A 98 2.94 1.75 -11.26
C ASP A 98 2.91 0.60 -10.25
N LEU A 99 1.76 0.32 -9.65
CA LEU A 99 1.57 -0.84 -8.79
C LEU A 99 1.73 -2.17 -9.56
N GLU A 100 1.20 -2.25 -10.77
CA GLU A 100 1.38 -3.41 -11.65
C GLU A 100 2.85 -3.62 -12.00
N ASP A 101 3.52 -2.58 -12.51
CA ASP A 101 4.94 -2.60 -12.86
C ASP A 101 5.80 -2.97 -11.66
N PHE A 102 5.46 -2.47 -10.47
CA PHE A 102 6.12 -2.82 -9.22
C PHE A 102 5.94 -4.30 -8.88
N ILE A 103 4.72 -4.83 -8.93
CA ILE A 103 4.45 -6.24 -8.64
C ILE A 103 5.18 -7.14 -9.65
N VAL A 104 5.15 -6.80 -10.95
CA VAL A 104 5.85 -7.57 -11.98
C VAL A 104 7.36 -7.50 -11.77
N GLY A 105 7.92 -6.34 -11.43
CA GLY A 105 9.35 -6.18 -11.16
C GLY A 105 9.82 -6.96 -9.92
N GLN A 106 9.01 -7.00 -8.86
CA GLN A 106 9.35 -7.68 -7.61
C GLN A 106 9.11 -9.20 -7.65
N TYR A 107 8.06 -9.65 -8.33
CA TYR A 107 7.58 -11.04 -8.25
C TYR A 107 7.48 -11.76 -9.60
N GLY A 108 7.61 -11.05 -10.72
CA GLY A 108 7.45 -11.59 -12.08
C GLY A 108 8.58 -12.49 -12.57
N THR A 109 9.67 -12.62 -11.81
CA THR A 109 10.77 -13.56 -12.13
C THR A 109 11.22 -14.33 -10.92
N THR A 110 10.52 -15.41 -10.55
CA THR A 110 11.17 -16.59 -9.96
C THR A 110 10.37 -17.87 -10.26
N PRO A 111 10.95 -18.87 -10.96
CA PRO A 111 10.46 -20.24 -10.90
C PRO A 111 10.59 -20.74 -9.46
N SER A 112 9.47 -21.19 -8.88
CA SER A 112 9.41 -21.88 -7.59
C SER A 112 10.61 -22.80 -7.36
N SER A 113 11.47 -22.44 -6.43
CA SER A 113 12.52 -23.29 -5.87
C SER A 113 12.99 -22.66 -4.57
N LYS A 114 12.16 -22.79 -3.53
CA LYS A 114 12.58 -22.93 -2.12
C LYS A 114 11.33 -23.00 -1.24
N ILE A 115 10.88 -24.22 -1.00
CA ILE A 115 10.36 -24.62 0.30
C ILE A 115 11.18 -25.87 0.67
N PRO A 116 11.86 -25.90 1.82
CA PRO A 116 12.53 -27.11 2.31
C PRO A 116 11.53 -28.23 2.64
#